data_AF-A0A965JE75-F1
#
_entry.id   AF-A0A965JE75-F1
#
_cell.length_a   1.000
_cell.length_b   1.000
_cell.length_c   1.000
_cell.angle_alpha   90.00
_cell.angle_beta   90.00
_cell.angle_gamma   90.00
#
_symmetry.space_group_name_H-M   'P 1'
#
loop_
_entity.id
_entity.type
_entity.pdbx_description
1 polymer ?
#
loop_
_entity_poly.entity_id
_entity_poly.type
_entity_poly.pdbx_seq_one_letter_code
_entity_poly.pdbx_strand_id
1 'polypeptide(L)'
;MVPTRGCADPCDFAFGPADAPTNVILPSAPPSLLADAPPEDIVVTAKRRAIAADPLENLNETSFEVIQSVDKAFVGPVAIAYRQKIPGPFRSGIRNFLSNIGEPIIFVNFLLQIKPGKAAKTVGRFAINSTIGIAGLVDVAKKKPFHLPRRVNGFAYTMGYYGVKSGPYLYLPFIGPTTLR
;
A
#
# COMPACT_ATOMS: atom_id res chain seq x y z
N MET A 1 -1.01 -21.99 36.44
CA MET A 1 -2.10 -21.19 37.04
C MET A 1 -2.15 -19.87 36.29
N VAL A 2 -3.22 -19.65 35.52
CA VAL A 2 -3.44 -18.44 34.70
C VAL A 2 -4.04 -17.34 35.60
N PRO A 3 -3.92 -16.05 35.24
CA PRO A 3 -5.17 -15.37 34.92
C PRO A 3 -5.10 -14.48 33.68
N THR A 4 -6.17 -14.59 32.90
CA THR A 4 -6.62 -13.76 31.79
C THR A 4 -7.41 -12.54 32.30
N ARG A 5 -7.20 -11.38 31.69
CA ARG A 5 -8.19 -10.27 31.56
C ARG A 5 -7.89 -9.62 30.19
N GLY A 6 -8.78 -9.43 29.22
CA GLY A 6 -10.24 -9.44 29.18
C GLY A 6 -10.78 -8.01 29.05
N CYS A 7 -10.98 -7.53 27.81
CA CYS A 7 -11.89 -6.46 27.33
C CYS A 7 -11.66 -6.32 25.80
N ALA A 8 -12.56 -6.70 24.89
CA ALA A 8 -13.88 -6.13 24.53
C ALA A 8 -13.77 -4.79 23.73
N ASP A 9 -14.09 -4.86 22.43
CA ASP A 9 -14.20 -3.79 21.41
C ASP A 9 -15.24 -2.69 21.77
N PRO A 10 -15.31 -1.50 21.10
CA PRO A 10 -14.87 -1.20 19.73
C PRO A 10 -14.05 0.09 19.49
N CYS A 11 -13.44 0.12 18.31
CA CYS A 11 -12.69 1.24 17.74
C CYS A 11 -13.56 2.48 17.46
N ASP A 12 -13.43 3.52 18.29
CA ASP A 12 -13.79 4.90 17.95
C ASP A 12 -12.52 5.67 17.55
N PHE A 13 -12.29 5.83 16.25
CA PHE A 13 -11.27 6.75 15.72
C PHE A 13 -11.92 8.09 15.39
N ALA A 14 -12.10 8.93 16.39
CA ALA A 14 -12.36 10.35 16.19
C ALA A 14 -11.02 11.07 15.92
N PHE A 15 -10.81 11.55 14.70
CA PHE A 15 -9.71 12.48 14.39
C PHE A 15 -10.11 13.87 14.88
N GLY A 16 -9.66 14.23 16.09
CA GLY A 16 -9.59 15.62 16.54
C GLY A 16 -8.53 16.41 15.77
N PRO A 17 -8.60 17.76 15.78
CA PRO A 17 -7.72 18.61 14.97
C PRO A 17 -6.25 18.45 15.37
N ALA A 18 -5.35 18.65 14.40
CA ALA A 18 -3.90 18.48 14.56
C ALA A 18 -3.34 19.49 15.57
N ASP A 19 -3.22 19.07 16.83
CA ASP A 19 -2.46 19.80 17.83
C ASP A 19 -0.96 19.58 17.60
N ALA A 20 -0.24 20.70 17.58
CA ALA A 20 1.22 20.79 17.46
C ALA A 20 1.93 19.80 18.41
N PRO A 21 3.15 19.32 18.07
CA PRO A 21 3.79 18.26 18.84
C PRO A 21 4.02 18.70 20.28
N THR A 22 3.18 18.16 21.17
CA THR A 22 3.30 18.30 22.61
C THR A 22 4.47 17.44 23.05
N ASN A 23 5.45 18.07 23.68
CA ASN A 23 6.65 17.42 24.20
C ASN A 23 6.27 16.28 25.16
N VAL A 24 6.51 15.03 24.73
CA VAL A 24 6.37 13.86 25.59
C VAL A 24 7.55 13.84 26.55
N ILE A 25 7.28 14.10 27.83
CA ILE A 25 8.26 13.94 28.91
C ILE A 25 8.41 12.44 29.19
N LEU A 26 9.60 11.89 28.95
CA LEU A 26 9.97 10.53 29.33
C LEU A 26 10.29 10.48 30.85
N PRO A 27 9.90 9.41 31.58
CA PRO A 27 10.19 9.30 33.00
C PRO A 27 11.69 9.12 33.27
N SER A 28 12.19 9.76 34.33
CA SER A 28 13.58 9.69 34.77
C SER A 28 13.92 8.30 35.33
N ALA A 29 14.96 7.68 34.77
CA ALA A 29 15.50 6.40 35.24
C ALA A 29 16.31 6.57 36.55
N PRO A 30 16.34 5.54 37.44
CA PRO A 30 17.01 5.59 38.74
C PRO A 30 18.55 5.53 38.62
N PRO A 31 19.29 6.02 39.64
CA PRO A 31 20.72 6.25 39.51
C PRO A 31 21.57 5.01 39.83
N SER A 32 22.69 4.95 39.11
CA SER A 32 24.00 4.39 39.49
C SER A 32 24.14 2.89 39.68
N LEU A 33 24.60 2.18 38.63
CA LEU A 33 25.28 0.88 38.77
C LEU A 33 26.43 0.60 37.77
N LEU A 34 26.94 1.56 37.00
CA LEU A 34 28.11 1.33 36.13
C LEU A 34 29.01 2.56 36.05
N ALA A 35 29.70 2.84 37.16
CA ALA A 35 30.80 3.79 37.20
C ALA A 35 32.10 3.07 36.80
N ASP A 36 32.27 2.69 35.51
CA ASP A 36 33.61 2.38 34.95
C ASP A 36 33.71 2.15 33.42
N ALA A 37 32.85 2.76 32.59
CA ALA A 37 32.99 2.68 31.13
C ALA A 37 33.56 3.99 30.57
N PRO A 38 34.57 3.97 29.66
CA PRO A 38 35.09 5.19 29.04
C PRO A 38 33.96 5.94 28.31
N PRO A 39 34.04 7.28 28.19
CA PRO A 39 32.96 8.11 27.68
C PRO A 39 32.85 7.95 26.15
N GLU A 40 32.29 6.84 25.70
CA GLU A 40 31.89 6.68 24.31
C GLU A 40 30.43 7.11 24.21
N ASP A 41 30.23 8.42 23.98
CA ASP A 41 28.96 8.96 23.53
C ASP A 41 28.47 8.11 22.35
N ILE A 42 27.32 7.46 22.53
CA ILE A 42 26.63 6.78 21.43
C ILE A 42 26.02 7.87 20.54
N VAL A 43 26.86 8.52 19.73
CA VAL A 43 26.44 9.45 18.71
C VAL A 43 25.78 8.62 17.60
N VAL A 44 24.45 8.62 17.56
CA VAL A 44 23.70 8.12 16.40
C VAL A 44 23.93 9.09 15.24
N THR A 45 25.07 8.94 14.59
CA THR A 45 25.39 9.64 13.35
C THR A 45 24.54 9.02 12.26
N ALA A 46 23.33 9.55 12.05
CA ALA A 46 22.54 9.22 10.88
C ALA A 46 23.30 9.73 9.65
N LYS A 47 24.05 8.85 8.99
CA LYS A 47 24.61 9.14 7.68
C LYS A 47 23.43 9.34 6.73
N ARG A 48 23.01 10.59 6.54
CA ARG A 48 21.99 10.95 5.54
C ARG A 48 22.54 10.49 4.19
N ARG A 49 22.04 9.36 3.69
CA ARG A 49 22.35 8.90 2.34
C ARG A 49 21.86 10.03 1.45
N ALA A 50 22.76 10.65 0.69
CA ALA A 50 22.35 11.57 -0.36
C ALA A 50 21.42 10.77 -1.29
N ILE A 51 20.12 11.05 -1.22
CA ILE A 51 19.16 10.54 -2.18
C ILE A 51 19.55 11.25 -3.48
N ALA A 52 19.87 10.48 -4.52
CA ALA A 52 20.13 11.07 -5.82
C ALA A 52 18.92 11.94 -6.18
N ALA A 53 19.17 13.24 -6.41
CA ALA A 53 18.13 14.18 -6.80
C ALA A 53 17.42 13.64 -8.04
N ASP A 54 16.08 13.70 -8.04
CA ASP A 54 15.30 13.24 -9.17
C ASP A 54 15.57 14.17 -10.36
N PRO A 55 16.10 13.67 -11.50
CA PRO A 55 16.44 14.53 -12.62
C PRO A 55 15.26 15.36 -13.17
N LEU A 56 14.03 14.94 -12.89
CA LEU A 56 12.80 15.54 -13.40
C LEU A 56 11.93 16.16 -12.29
N GLU A 57 12.52 16.53 -11.16
CA GLU A 57 11.83 17.12 -10.00
C GLU A 57 10.89 18.28 -10.39
N ASN A 58 11.39 19.29 -11.12
CA ASN A 58 10.58 20.44 -11.53
C ASN A 58 9.33 20.06 -12.34
N LEU A 59 9.45 19.06 -13.23
CA LEU A 59 8.32 18.59 -14.04
C LEU A 59 7.31 17.82 -13.20
N ASN A 60 7.82 17.03 -12.24
CA ASN A 60 7.02 16.23 -11.34
C ASN A 60 6.23 17.12 -10.37
N GLU A 61 6.86 18.16 -9.83
CA GLU A 61 6.20 19.14 -8.97
C GLU A 61 5.11 19.91 -9.71
N THR A 62 5.42 20.44 -10.89
CA THR A 62 4.43 21.18 -11.70
C THR A 62 3.21 20.30 -12.03
N SER A 63 3.46 19.05 -12.44
CA SER A 63 2.38 18.10 -12.75
C SER A 63 1.57 17.73 -11.51
N PHE A 64 2.24 17.61 -10.35
CA PHE A 64 1.60 17.36 -9.08
C PHE A 64 0.68 18.51 -8.67
N GLU A 65 1.13 19.76 -8.77
CA GLU A 65 0.31 20.94 -8.45
C GLU A 65 -0.95 21.01 -9.30
N VAL A 66 -0.83 20.78 -10.61
CA VAL A 66 -1.96 20.76 -11.54
C VAL A 66 -2.98 19.69 -11.12
N ILE A 67 -2.55 18.44 -10.92
CA ILE A 67 -3.46 17.36 -10.52
C ILE A 67 -4.03 17.59 -9.13
N GLN A 68 -3.25 18.14 -8.19
CA GLN A 68 -3.71 18.45 -6.86
C GLN A 68 -4.82 19.52 -6.85
N SER A 69 -4.75 20.50 -7.75
CA SER A 69 -5.82 21.50 -7.93
C SER A 69 -7.12 20.86 -8.42
N VAL A 70 -7.04 19.94 -9.39
CA VAL A 70 -8.18 19.19 -9.93
C VAL A 70 -8.77 18.26 -8.86
N ASP A 71 -7.92 17.63 -8.05
CA ASP A 71 -8.37 16.78 -6.95
C ASP A 71 -9.18 17.56 -5.91
N LYS A 72 -8.67 18.72 -5.49
CA LYS A 72 -9.38 19.60 -4.54
C LYS A 72 -10.69 20.14 -5.11
N ALA A 73 -10.70 20.52 -6.39
CA ALA A 73 -11.87 21.14 -7.03
C ALA A 73 -12.96 20.14 -7.41
N PHE A 74 -12.59 18.91 -7.82
CA PHE A 74 -13.52 17.98 -8.43
C PHE A 74 -13.42 16.54 -7.89
N VAL A 75 -12.26 15.90 -7.95
CA VAL A 75 -12.13 14.46 -7.66
C VAL A 75 -12.45 14.16 -6.19
N GLY A 76 -11.90 14.93 -5.26
CA GLY A 76 -12.12 14.80 -3.82
C GLY A 76 -13.60 14.91 -3.43
N PRO A 77 -14.32 15.99 -3.82
CA PRO A 77 -15.75 16.12 -3.59
C PRO A 77 -16.57 14.95 -4.15
N VAL A 78 -16.29 14.53 -5.39
CA VAL A 78 -16.98 13.38 -6.03
C VAL A 78 -16.70 12.08 -5.27
N ALA A 79 -15.47 11.84 -4.84
CA ALA A 79 -15.10 10.66 -4.07
C ALA A 79 -15.81 10.60 -2.70
N ILE A 80 -15.96 11.74 -2.02
CA ILE A 80 -16.73 11.84 -0.78
C ILE A 80 -18.20 11.53 -1.03
N ALA A 81 -18.80 12.12 -2.06
CA ALA A 81 -20.20 11.86 -2.43
C ALA A 81 -20.41 10.37 -2.78
N TYR A 82 -19.49 9.75 -3.51
CA TYR A 82 -19.53 8.31 -3.81
C TYR A 82 -19.46 7.46 -2.53
N ARG A 83 -18.57 7.81 -1.59
CA ARG A 83 -18.44 7.11 -0.31
C ARG A 83 -19.71 7.19 0.54
N GLN A 84 -20.40 8.33 0.50
CA GLN A 84 -21.63 8.58 1.25
C GLN A 84 -22.84 7.90 0.61
N LYS A 85 -22.97 7.95 -0.73
CA LYS A 85 -24.14 7.42 -1.44
C LYS A 85 -24.09 5.90 -1.63
N ILE A 86 -22.91 5.30 -1.78
CA ILE A 86 -22.80 3.86 -2.07
C ILE A 86 -22.46 3.05 -0.80
N PRO A 87 -23.28 2.05 -0.42
CA PRO A 87 -23.01 1.18 0.71
C PRO A 87 -21.69 0.39 0.57
N GLY A 88 -21.08 0.06 1.71
CA GLY A 88 -19.81 -0.67 1.78
C GLY A 88 -19.75 -1.97 0.95
N PRO A 89 -20.78 -2.84 0.96
CA PRO A 89 -20.79 -4.08 0.18
C PRO A 89 -20.69 -3.85 -1.34
N PHE A 90 -21.42 -2.86 -1.87
CA PHE A 90 -21.36 -2.52 -3.30
C PHE A 90 -20.00 -1.97 -3.70
N ARG A 91 -19.43 -1.06 -2.90
CA ARG A 91 -18.08 -0.52 -3.14
C ARG A 91 -17.02 -1.64 -3.13
N SER A 92 -17.16 -2.58 -2.20
CA SER A 92 -16.28 -3.75 -2.12
C SER A 92 -16.47 -4.67 -3.32
N GLY A 93 -17.70 -4.88 -3.76
CA GLY A 93 -18.03 -5.66 -4.95
C GLY A 93 -17.37 -5.12 -6.21
N ILE A 94 -17.51 -3.82 -6.47
CA ILE A 94 -16.87 -3.14 -7.60
C ILE A 94 -15.34 -3.27 -7.52
N ARG A 95 -14.76 -3.06 -6.33
CA ARG A 95 -13.30 -3.22 -6.13
C ARG A 95 -12.82 -4.64 -6.43
N ASN A 96 -13.58 -5.65 -6.00
CA ASN A 96 -13.25 -7.06 -6.26
C ASN A 96 -13.36 -7.38 -7.75
N PHE A 97 -14.42 -6.91 -8.39
CA PHE A 97 -14.66 -7.11 -9.83
C PHE A 97 -13.52 -6.50 -10.67
N LEU A 98 -13.17 -5.24 -10.43
CA LEU A 98 -12.04 -4.58 -11.10
C LEU A 98 -10.71 -5.30 -10.83
N SER A 99 -10.53 -5.81 -9.61
CA SER A 99 -9.35 -6.61 -9.28
C SER A 99 -9.32 -7.94 -10.02
N ASN A 100 -10.49 -8.57 -10.25
CA ASN A 100 -10.65 -9.83 -10.95
C ASN A 100 -10.32 -9.70 -12.46
N ILE A 101 -10.77 -8.61 -13.11
CA ILE A 101 -10.43 -8.31 -14.51
C ILE A 101 -8.91 -8.15 -14.71
N GLY A 102 -8.18 -7.70 -13.69
CA GLY A 102 -6.72 -7.60 -13.73
C GLY A 102 -5.97 -8.92 -13.52
N GLU A 103 -6.61 -9.98 -13.04
CA GLU A 103 -5.94 -11.27 -12.75
C GLU A 103 -5.34 -11.95 -13.99
N PRO A 104 -5.95 -11.93 -15.19
CA PRO A 104 -5.32 -12.46 -16.41
C PRO A 104 -3.99 -11.77 -16.74
N ILE A 105 -3.89 -10.45 -16.57
CA ILE A 105 -2.66 -9.70 -16.79
C ILE A 105 -1.59 -10.14 -15.78
N ILE A 106 -1.98 -10.32 -14.52
CA ILE A 106 -1.11 -10.82 -13.44
C ILE A 106 -0.61 -12.25 -13.77
N PHE A 107 -1.50 -13.11 -14.28
CA PHE A 107 -1.19 -14.48 -14.70
C PHE A 107 -0.12 -14.52 -15.79
N VAL A 108 -0.34 -13.76 -16.88
CA VAL A 108 0.62 -13.68 -17.99
C VAL A 108 1.98 -13.22 -17.49
N ASN A 109 2.02 -12.21 -16.60
CA ASN A 109 3.28 -11.74 -16.04
C ASN A 109 3.97 -12.76 -15.13
N PHE A 110 3.24 -13.60 -14.39
CA PHE A 110 3.86 -14.70 -13.65
C PHE A 110 4.41 -15.80 -14.56
N LEU A 111 3.74 -16.05 -15.69
CA LEU A 111 4.24 -16.97 -16.70
C LEU A 111 5.52 -16.45 -17.36
N LEU A 112 5.55 -15.17 -17.73
CA LEU A 112 6.74 -14.49 -18.25
C LEU A 112 7.90 -14.50 -17.26
N GLN A 113 7.65 -14.51 -15.96
CA GLN A 113 8.68 -14.61 -14.92
C GLN A 113 9.03 -16.06 -14.54
N ILE A 114 8.53 -17.07 -15.28
CA ILE A 114 8.78 -18.50 -15.05
C ILE A 114 8.38 -18.92 -13.61
N LYS A 115 7.23 -18.41 -13.12
CA LYS A 115 6.69 -18.72 -11.78
C LYS A 115 5.38 -19.51 -11.88
N PRO A 116 5.41 -20.79 -12.32
CA PRO A 116 4.21 -21.58 -12.61
C PRO A 116 3.29 -21.74 -11.38
N GLY A 117 3.85 -21.95 -10.19
CA GLY A 117 3.04 -22.08 -8.96
C GLY A 117 2.28 -20.81 -8.59
N LYS A 118 2.80 -19.62 -8.93
CA LYS A 118 2.08 -18.34 -8.71
C LYS A 118 1.04 -18.12 -9.80
N ALA A 119 1.38 -18.42 -11.05
CA ALA A 119 0.46 -18.36 -12.17
C ALA A 119 -0.77 -19.27 -11.95
N ALA A 120 -0.55 -20.53 -11.55
CA ALA A 120 -1.62 -21.49 -11.24
C ALA A 120 -2.57 -20.98 -10.14
N LYS A 121 -2.02 -20.38 -9.07
CA LYS A 121 -2.84 -19.76 -8.01
C LYS A 121 -3.63 -18.56 -8.54
N THR A 122 -3.04 -17.72 -9.38
CA THR A 122 -3.74 -16.57 -9.97
C THR A 122 -4.89 -17.00 -10.88
N VAL A 123 -4.67 -17.97 -11.78
CA VAL A 123 -5.74 -18.45 -12.68
C VAL A 123 -6.84 -19.18 -11.91
N GLY A 124 -6.48 -19.99 -10.90
CA GLY A 124 -7.48 -20.63 -10.03
C GLY A 124 -8.33 -19.60 -9.29
N ARG A 125 -7.71 -18.52 -8.80
CA ARG A 125 -8.41 -17.41 -8.16
C ARG A 125 -9.39 -16.73 -9.11
N PHE A 126 -8.95 -16.42 -10.33
CA PHE A 126 -9.80 -15.84 -11.37
C PHE A 126 -10.97 -16.75 -11.72
N ALA A 127 -10.72 -18.06 -11.91
CA ALA A 127 -11.77 -19.02 -12.23
C ALA A 127 -12.83 -19.11 -11.11
N ILE A 128 -12.40 -19.23 -9.86
CA ILE A 128 -13.30 -19.31 -8.70
C ILE A 128 -14.11 -18.02 -8.54
N ASN A 129 -13.46 -16.86 -8.62
CA ASN A 129 -14.14 -15.59 -8.44
C ASN A 129 -15.09 -15.28 -9.60
N SER A 130 -14.73 -15.61 -10.84
CA SER A 130 -15.58 -15.42 -12.01
C SER A 130 -16.80 -16.35 -12.03
N THR A 131 -16.66 -17.59 -11.55
CA THR A 131 -17.75 -18.58 -11.53
C THR A 131 -18.61 -18.47 -10.26
N ILE A 132 -18.03 -18.77 -9.10
CA ILE A 132 -18.72 -18.82 -7.81
C ILE A 132 -18.89 -17.42 -7.21
N GLY A 133 -17.92 -16.53 -7.45
CA GLY A 133 -17.91 -15.16 -6.92
C GLY A 133 -18.75 -14.15 -7.70
N ILE A 134 -19.70 -14.61 -8.55
CA ILE A 134 -20.57 -13.76 -9.38
C ILE A 134 -19.71 -12.79 -10.22
N ALA A 135 -19.02 -13.31 -11.25
CA ALA A 135 -18.11 -12.54 -12.11
C ALA A 135 -16.95 -11.82 -11.39
N GLY A 136 -16.70 -12.13 -10.11
CA GLY A 136 -15.66 -11.53 -9.30
C GLY A 136 -16.13 -10.41 -8.38
N LEU A 137 -17.45 -10.15 -8.26
CA LEU A 137 -17.98 -9.22 -7.26
C LEU A 137 -17.67 -9.71 -5.83
N VAL A 138 -17.69 -11.02 -5.60
CA VAL A 138 -17.38 -11.62 -4.31
C VAL A 138 -16.03 -12.35 -4.39
N ASP A 139 -15.09 -11.97 -3.53
CA ASP A 139 -13.81 -12.66 -3.41
C ASP A 139 -13.96 -13.96 -2.59
N VAL A 140 -14.43 -15.02 -3.25
CA VAL A 140 -14.61 -16.35 -2.66
C VAL A 140 -13.27 -17.08 -2.56
N ALA A 141 -12.39 -16.89 -3.53
CA ALA A 141 -11.10 -17.57 -3.61
C ALA A 141 -10.18 -17.26 -2.41
N LYS A 142 -10.28 -16.07 -1.83
CA LYS A 142 -9.52 -15.72 -0.61
C LYS A 142 -10.04 -16.43 0.65
N LYS A 143 -11.31 -16.83 0.68
CA LYS A 143 -11.97 -17.43 1.85
C LYS A 143 -11.66 -18.93 1.98
N LYS A 144 -12.03 -19.51 3.12
CA LYS A 144 -12.03 -20.98 3.29
C LYS A 144 -13.03 -21.60 2.32
N PRO A 145 -12.71 -22.74 1.67
CA PRO A 145 -11.55 -23.62 1.89
C PRO A 145 -10.31 -23.28 1.03
N PHE A 146 -10.44 -22.41 0.01
CA PHE A 146 -9.43 -22.24 -1.03
C PHE A 146 -8.15 -21.53 -0.55
N HIS A 147 -8.26 -20.46 0.26
CA HIS A 147 -7.11 -19.70 0.78
C HIS A 147 -6.14 -19.19 -0.30
N LEU A 148 -6.66 -18.64 -1.39
CA LEU A 148 -5.88 -18.01 -2.48
C LEU A 148 -5.89 -16.47 -2.34
N PRO A 149 -4.94 -15.87 -1.59
CA PRO A 149 -4.85 -14.41 -1.49
C PRO A 149 -4.40 -13.81 -2.83
N ARG A 150 -4.97 -12.65 -3.18
CA ARG A 150 -4.56 -11.86 -4.35
C ARG A 150 -3.07 -11.50 -4.28
N ARG A 151 -2.39 -11.55 -5.42
CA ARG A 151 -1.01 -11.10 -5.58
C ARG A 151 -0.97 -9.95 -6.58
N VAL A 152 -0.10 -8.98 -6.34
CA VAL A 152 0.13 -7.88 -7.29
C VAL A 152 1.29 -8.29 -8.19
N ASN A 153 1.09 -8.18 -9.50
CA ASN A 153 2.12 -8.35 -10.51
C ASN A 153 1.72 -7.54 -11.75
N GLY A 154 2.66 -7.30 -12.64
CA GLY A 154 2.44 -6.51 -13.84
C GLY A 154 3.73 -6.39 -14.64
N PHE A 155 3.66 -5.65 -15.75
CA PHE A 155 4.77 -5.56 -16.69
C PHE A 155 6.04 -4.95 -16.06
N ALA A 156 5.89 -3.89 -15.26
CA ALA A 156 6.98 -3.28 -14.51
C ALA A 156 7.74 -4.28 -13.62
N TYR A 157 7.02 -5.17 -12.94
CA TYR A 157 7.62 -6.23 -12.12
C TYR A 157 8.35 -7.28 -12.96
N THR A 158 7.81 -7.62 -14.14
CA THR A 158 8.45 -8.54 -15.08
C THR A 158 9.73 -7.96 -15.65
N MET A 159 9.73 -6.69 -16.07
CA MET A 159 10.95 -6.01 -16.50
C MET A 159 11.98 -5.94 -15.37
N GLY A 160 11.54 -5.71 -14.13
CA GLY A 160 12.42 -5.77 -12.96
C GLY A 160 13.01 -7.16 -12.71
N TYR A 161 12.25 -8.22 -12.97
CA TYR A 161 12.73 -9.61 -12.87
C TYR A 161 13.86 -9.90 -13.88
N TYR A 162 13.81 -9.28 -15.06
CA TYR A 162 14.85 -9.37 -16.09
C TYR A 162 15.99 -8.34 -15.93
N GLY A 163 16.02 -7.59 -14.82
CA GLY A 163 17.14 -6.68 -14.50
C GLY A 163 17.01 -5.26 -15.04
N VAL A 164 15.85 -4.89 -15.61
CA VAL A 164 15.59 -3.50 -16.01
C VAL A 164 15.47 -2.62 -14.75
N LYS A 165 16.34 -1.62 -14.65
CA LYS A 165 16.32 -0.61 -13.58
C LYS A 165 15.06 0.26 -13.71
N SER A 166 14.56 0.81 -12.60
CA SER A 166 13.32 1.60 -12.59
C SER A 166 13.38 2.86 -13.47
N GLY A 167 14.57 3.43 -13.68
CA GLY A 167 14.73 4.73 -14.35
C GLY A 167 14.34 5.92 -13.45
N PRO A 168 14.32 7.14 -14.00
CA PRO A 168 13.82 8.33 -13.31
C PRO A 168 12.34 8.20 -12.93
N TYR A 169 11.96 8.95 -11.91
CA TYR A 169 10.58 9.03 -11.45
C TYR A 169 9.84 10.09 -12.26
N LEU A 170 8.55 9.81 -12.52
CA LEU A 170 7.69 10.67 -13.30
C LEU A 170 6.34 10.80 -12.58
N TYR A 171 5.86 12.02 -12.44
CA TYR A 171 4.50 12.28 -11.99
C TYR A 171 3.68 12.72 -13.19
N LEU A 172 2.96 11.76 -13.79
CA LEU A 172 2.19 12.02 -14.99
C LEU A 172 0.77 12.47 -14.65
N PRO A 173 0.23 13.47 -15.38
CA PRO A 173 -1.19 13.78 -15.32
C PRO A 173 -2.05 12.52 -15.58
N PHE A 174 -3.13 12.35 -14.82
CA PHE A 174 -4.09 11.24 -14.88
C PHE A 174 -3.59 9.85 -14.45
N ILE A 175 -2.34 9.50 -14.75
CA ILE A 175 -1.76 8.18 -14.40
C ILE A 175 -1.22 8.21 -12.96
N GLY A 176 -0.64 9.34 -12.55
CA GLY A 176 -0.06 9.54 -11.23
C GLY A 176 1.43 9.14 -11.16
N PRO A 177 1.91 8.71 -9.99
CA PRO A 177 3.32 8.43 -9.76
C PRO A 177 3.75 7.15 -10.50
N THR A 178 4.69 7.29 -11.43
CA THR A 178 5.20 6.18 -12.23
C THR A 178 6.72 6.22 -12.35
N THR A 179 7.30 5.07 -12.65
CA THR A 179 8.69 4.95 -13.10
C THR A 179 8.71 4.69 -14.60
N LEU A 180 9.86 4.88 -15.26
CA LEU A 180 9.99 4.53 -16.69
C LEU A 180 9.79 3.03 -16.96
N ARG A 181 9.98 2.20 -15.94
CA ARG A 181 9.70 0.77 -15.95
C ARG A 181 8.30 0.49 -15.39
#